data_AF-A0A1L8G5L8-F1
#
_entry.id   AF-A0A1L8G5L8-F1
#
_cell.length_a   1.000
_cell.length_b   1.000
_cell.length_c   1.000
_cell.angle_alpha   90.00
_cell.angle_beta   90.00
_cell.angle_gamma   90.00
#
_symmetry.space_group_name_H-M   'P 1'
#
loop_
_entity.id
_entity.type
_entity.pdbx_description
1 polymer ?
#
loop_
_entity_poly.entity_id
_entity_poly.type
_entity_poly.pdbx_seq_one_letter_code
_entity_poly.pdbx_strand_id
1 'polypeptide(L)'
;MKDFFCLSDEELLPEDDEMPSFSQRQNGRMRSNCSRCQRNVSLQTSVKVLYVFVVVLVIAVVILSTLVFRRVDTLYDDFAASQSYYKKKMVSVQSNLQDLDIKSVGNCSFCHDASQLGDEISKLRMELEGIQKMLLQQELVLDQTSQSHQILLSANGDLDNQIIRSNFTLRQINQTLGLFLAQVKGWQMSAADLDTSVKNLVQERYDISVAVQQINFTVSQTSEWVQVIQRKTDEETLTLQKIVSDWQNYSKVFGAFKATSAKTIDLVRNIQSSIGTTMQRISLNTEVMHDLVLQVMGLQLQLDNITSILDDHDENMQDLQYHSKYTQNRTVERFESLEGRMFSHETEISTIFNNINATDNHVHSMLKYLDDVRLSCTLGFNSHAEELYYINKSMTLMQGTTDLLRERFSLMNARLEFDMRNLSMIVEEMKVVDVKHEEILQKVTIVQGAPGLPGPRGTKGDTGIKGPLGPRGAKGDSGELGPQGPQGQRGIAGDIGPQGENGPFGIKGASGTKGEKGSMGPPGSRGQKGTKGDVGPPGRDGPPGAIGPRGLPGKPGLQGLNGFTGADGPRGPNGEAGFPGSPGLPGPQGLPGPSLSN
;
A
#
# COMPACT_ATOMS: atom_id res chain seq x y z
N MET A 1 -28.54 45.06 48.79
CA MET A 1 -28.56 46.31 49.58
C MET A 1 -27.32 47.09 49.20
N LYS A 2 -27.51 48.22 48.48
CA LYS A 2 -26.58 49.33 48.19
C LYS A 2 -25.33 49.01 47.34
N ASP A 3 -25.20 49.45 46.09
CA ASP A 3 -25.28 50.79 45.45
C ASP A 3 -23.98 51.62 45.52
N PHE A 4 -23.78 52.36 44.41
CA PHE A 4 -22.99 53.57 44.16
C PHE A 4 -21.52 53.42 43.74
N PHE A 5 -21.09 53.71 42.50
CA PHE A 5 -21.07 54.94 41.65
C PHE A 5 -19.99 55.99 42.02
N CYS A 6 -19.42 56.56 40.93
CA CYS A 6 -18.60 57.78 40.77
C CYS A 6 -17.07 57.61 40.89
N LEU A 7 -16.31 57.70 39.78
CA LEU A 7 -15.93 58.89 38.98
C LEU A 7 -14.95 59.81 39.71
N SER A 8 -13.70 59.89 39.22
CA SER A 8 -12.98 61.16 39.00
C SER A 8 -11.84 60.95 38.01
N ASP A 9 -11.76 61.85 37.05
CA ASP A 9 -10.76 61.98 35.99
C ASP A 9 -9.42 62.60 36.47
N GLU A 10 -8.40 62.35 35.63
CA GLU A 10 -7.31 63.25 35.20
C GLU A 10 -6.01 63.47 36.02
N GLU A 11 -4.93 63.63 35.21
CA GLU A 11 -3.51 63.96 35.49
C GLU A 11 -2.62 62.76 35.91
N LEU A 12 -1.47 62.44 35.30
CA LEU A 12 -0.50 63.15 34.46
C LEU A 12 0.46 62.12 33.81
N LEU A 13 0.77 62.30 32.51
CA LEU A 13 1.90 61.84 31.65
C LEU A 13 2.72 60.52 31.91
N PRO A 14 3.13 59.80 30.83
CA PRO A 14 3.86 58.53 30.91
C PRO A 14 5.39 58.69 30.89
N GLU A 15 6.10 57.88 31.68
CA GLU A 15 7.51 57.54 31.48
C GLU A 15 7.65 56.10 30.99
N ASP A 16 8.43 55.97 29.91
CA ASP A 16 9.35 54.90 29.51
C ASP A 16 9.07 53.44 29.87
N ASP A 17 9.03 52.58 28.85
CA ASP A 17 9.72 51.29 28.96
C ASP A 17 10.21 50.75 27.62
N GLU A 18 11.53 50.56 27.61
CA GLU A 18 12.40 50.10 26.54
C GLU A 18 12.25 48.60 26.26
N MET A 19 12.33 48.24 24.98
CA MET A 19 12.27 46.88 24.46
C MET A 19 13.64 46.20 24.55
N PRO A 20 13.79 44.94 25.04
CA PRO A 20 15.10 44.31 25.12
C PRO A 20 15.52 43.66 23.80
N SER A 21 16.73 44.01 23.36
CA SER A 21 17.48 43.36 22.29
C SER A 21 18.14 42.06 22.78
N PHE A 22 17.95 40.95 22.06
CA PHE A 22 18.73 39.73 22.28
C PHE A 22 19.70 39.44 21.12
N SER A 23 20.84 38.90 21.54
CA SER A 23 22.17 38.93 20.95
C SER A 23 22.42 38.06 19.71
N GLN A 24 23.43 38.49 18.97
CA GLN A 24 23.98 37.93 17.75
C GLN A 24 25.10 36.92 18.08
N ARG A 25 25.08 35.72 17.46
CA ARG A 25 26.27 34.88 17.27
C ARG A 25 26.34 34.35 15.84
N GLN A 26 27.48 34.62 15.22
CA GLN A 26 27.86 34.22 13.86
C GLN A 26 28.14 32.72 13.77
N ASN A 27 27.65 32.06 12.72
CA ASN A 27 28.50 31.33 11.77
C ASN A 27 27.72 30.90 10.52
N GLY A 28 28.27 31.19 9.35
CA GLY A 28 27.63 30.98 8.05
C GLY A 28 27.81 29.57 7.49
N ARG A 29 26.78 29.11 6.77
CA ARG A 29 26.91 28.41 5.47
C ARG A 29 25.59 28.45 4.73
N MET A 30 25.67 28.87 3.47
CA MET A 30 24.58 29.12 2.52
C MET A 30 23.76 27.85 2.20
N ARG A 31 22.42 27.98 2.12
CA ARG A 31 21.59 27.23 1.16
C ARG A 31 20.24 27.94 0.88
N SER A 32 20.12 28.38 -0.37
CA SER A 32 18.94 28.51 -1.25
C SER A 32 17.67 29.24 -0.75
N ASN A 33 17.54 30.49 -1.22
CA ASN A 33 16.35 31.15 -1.79
C ASN A 33 14.97 30.62 -1.38
N CYS A 34 14.35 31.30 -0.41
CA CYS A 34 12.91 31.23 -0.16
C CYS A 34 12.19 32.33 -0.98
N SER A 35 11.47 31.93 -2.04
CA SER A 35 10.69 32.82 -2.93
C SER A 35 9.44 33.43 -2.29
N ARG A 36 9.29 33.30 -0.96
CA ARG A 36 8.09 33.77 -0.23
C ARG A 36 8.24 35.12 0.47
N CYS A 37 9.47 35.63 0.65
CA CYS A 37 9.70 36.91 1.33
C CYS A 37 9.63 38.15 0.42
N GLN A 38 9.61 37.99 -0.90
CA GLN A 38 9.56 39.13 -1.83
C GLN A 38 8.13 39.66 -2.09
N ARG A 39 7.09 38.92 -1.69
CA ARG A 39 5.69 39.29 -2.00
C ARG A 39 5.13 40.39 -1.09
N ASN A 40 5.56 40.47 0.18
CA ASN A 40 5.03 41.46 1.13
C ASN A 40 5.47 42.91 0.81
N VAL A 41 6.65 43.09 0.22
CA VAL A 41 7.12 44.42 -0.19
C VAL A 41 6.34 44.94 -1.41
N SER A 42 5.92 44.05 -2.33
CA SER A 42 5.13 44.42 -3.52
C SER A 42 3.70 44.88 -3.19
N LEU A 43 3.10 44.30 -2.13
CA LEU A 43 1.76 44.66 -1.69
C LEU A 43 1.76 46.02 -0.98
N GLN A 44 2.73 46.26 -0.11
CA GLN A 44 2.84 47.52 0.63
C GLN A 44 3.18 48.70 -0.29
N THR A 45 3.99 48.48 -1.33
CA THR A 45 4.26 49.49 -2.37
C THR A 45 3.05 49.76 -3.24
N SER A 46 2.29 48.72 -3.63
CA SER A 46 1.05 48.89 -4.39
C SER A 46 -0.03 49.66 -3.62
N VAL A 47 -0.18 49.41 -2.32
CA VAL A 47 -1.15 50.14 -1.47
C VAL A 47 -0.77 51.62 -1.34
N LYS A 48 0.53 51.93 -1.20
CA LYS A 48 1.00 53.33 -1.17
C LYS A 48 0.78 54.05 -2.50
N VAL A 49 1.01 53.38 -3.63
CA VAL A 49 0.76 53.93 -4.97
C VAL A 49 -0.73 54.18 -5.18
N LEU A 50 -1.60 53.28 -4.72
CA LEU A 50 -3.05 53.45 -4.78
C LEU A 50 -3.49 54.68 -3.96
N TYR A 51 -2.93 54.88 -2.76
CA TYR A 51 -3.25 56.03 -1.93
C TYR A 51 -2.85 57.35 -2.58
N VAL A 52 -1.66 57.40 -3.20
CA VAL A 52 -1.20 58.58 -3.95
C VAL A 52 -2.12 58.85 -5.14
N PHE A 53 -2.54 57.81 -5.87
CA PHE A 53 -3.45 57.94 -7.00
C PHE A 53 -4.84 58.45 -6.59
N VAL A 54 -5.39 57.98 -5.46
CA VAL A 54 -6.66 58.45 -4.92
C VAL A 54 -6.56 59.92 -4.49
N VAL A 55 -5.47 60.34 -3.85
CA VAL A 55 -5.25 61.75 -3.50
C VAL A 55 -5.20 62.63 -4.74
N VAL A 56 -4.49 62.20 -5.79
CA VAL A 56 -4.43 62.94 -7.07
C VAL A 56 -5.81 63.04 -7.73
N LEU A 57 -6.62 61.98 -7.68
CA LEU A 57 -7.99 62.02 -8.19
C LEU A 57 -8.89 62.98 -7.41
N VAL A 58 -8.78 63.01 -6.08
CA VAL A 58 -9.55 63.96 -5.25
C VAL A 58 -9.16 65.39 -5.58
N ILE A 59 -7.85 65.68 -5.73
CA ILE A 59 -7.38 67.01 -6.13
C ILE A 59 -7.90 67.38 -7.52
N ALA A 60 -7.88 66.45 -8.48
CA ALA A 60 -8.39 66.69 -9.83
C ALA A 60 -9.90 66.99 -9.83
N VAL A 61 -10.69 66.27 -9.03
CA VAL A 61 -12.13 66.51 -8.88
C VAL A 61 -12.40 67.89 -8.26
N VAL A 62 -11.63 68.30 -7.26
CA VAL A 62 -11.75 69.64 -6.65
C VAL A 62 -11.38 70.73 -7.66
N ILE A 63 -10.30 70.57 -8.44
CA ILE A 63 -9.92 71.56 -9.46
C ILE A 63 -11.01 71.67 -10.54
N LEU A 64 -11.55 70.53 -10.98
CA LEU A 64 -12.64 70.50 -11.97
C LEU A 64 -13.91 71.14 -11.42
N SER A 65 -14.30 70.87 -10.17
CA SER A 65 -15.48 71.51 -9.58
C SER A 65 -15.30 73.02 -9.48
N THR A 66 -14.11 73.49 -9.07
CA THR A 66 -13.82 74.94 -9.01
C THR A 66 -13.86 75.61 -10.39
N LEU A 67 -13.40 74.92 -11.44
CA LEU A 67 -13.49 75.39 -12.83
C LEU A 67 -14.94 75.48 -13.32
N VAL A 68 -15.76 74.49 -12.99
CA VAL A 68 -17.18 74.46 -13.34
C VAL A 68 -17.94 75.57 -12.62
N PHE A 69 -17.72 75.77 -11.31
CA PHE A 69 -18.35 76.86 -10.56
C PHE A 69 -17.95 78.23 -11.12
N ARG A 70 -16.66 78.45 -11.44
CA ARG A 70 -16.25 79.69 -12.13
C ARG A 70 -16.96 79.89 -13.46
N ARG A 71 -17.21 78.82 -14.23
CA ARG A 71 -17.91 78.93 -15.51
C ARG A 71 -19.39 79.26 -15.31
N VAL A 72 -20.02 78.67 -14.31
CA VAL A 72 -21.41 78.97 -13.92
C VAL A 72 -21.55 80.41 -13.46
N ASP A 73 -20.61 80.91 -12.64
CA ASP A 73 -20.61 82.31 -12.20
C ASP A 73 -20.45 83.28 -13.38
N THR A 74 -19.55 82.99 -14.34
CA THR A 74 -19.42 83.82 -15.55
C THR A 74 -20.68 83.81 -16.42
N LEU A 75 -21.40 82.68 -16.48
CA LEU A 75 -22.66 82.59 -17.20
C LEU A 75 -23.79 83.34 -16.48
N TYR A 76 -23.78 83.33 -15.14
CA TYR A 76 -24.72 84.09 -14.32
C TYR A 76 -24.52 85.60 -14.49
N ASP A 77 -23.26 86.07 -14.51
CA ASP A 77 -22.92 87.47 -14.74
C ASP A 77 -23.29 87.93 -16.17
N ASP A 78 -23.05 87.11 -17.19
CA ASP A 78 -23.49 87.38 -18.57
C ASP A 78 -25.02 87.46 -18.67
N PHE A 79 -25.74 86.60 -17.95
CA PHE A 79 -27.21 86.62 -17.93
C PHE A 79 -27.74 87.88 -17.24
N ALA A 80 -27.17 88.27 -16.10
CA ALA A 80 -27.52 89.50 -15.38
C ALA A 80 -27.22 90.77 -16.20
N ALA A 81 -26.10 90.79 -16.94
CA ALA A 81 -25.75 91.86 -17.85
C ALA A 81 -26.74 91.97 -19.01
N SER A 82 -27.14 90.84 -19.59
CA SER A 82 -28.15 90.80 -20.66
C SER A 82 -29.53 91.28 -20.17
N GLN A 83 -29.95 90.89 -18.97
CA GLN A 83 -31.22 91.32 -18.38
C GLN A 83 -31.23 92.84 -18.11
N SER A 84 -30.11 93.40 -17.66
CA SER A 84 -29.92 94.84 -17.50
C SER A 84 -29.98 95.61 -18.83
N TYR A 85 -29.37 95.05 -19.88
CA TYR A 85 -29.42 95.59 -21.25
C TYR A 85 -30.86 95.64 -21.79
N TYR A 86 -31.61 94.54 -21.70
CA TYR A 86 -33.01 94.50 -22.17
C TYR A 86 -33.92 95.40 -21.34
N LYS A 87 -33.71 95.51 -20.03
CA LYS A 87 -34.47 96.42 -19.16
C LYS A 87 -34.22 97.90 -19.51
N LYS A 88 -32.96 98.28 -19.77
CA LYS A 88 -32.64 99.63 -20.29
C LYS A 88 -33.27 99.88 -21.66
N LYS A 89 -33.28 98.88 -22.54
CA LYS A 89 -33.90 98.99 -23.87
C LYS A 89 -35.42 99.14 -23.79
N MET A 90 -36.09 98.42 -22.88
CA MET A 90 -37.53 98.61 -22.61
C MET A 90 -37.83 100.02 -22.07
N VAL A 91 -37.03 100.54 -21.14
CA VAL A 91 -37.21 101.90 -20.62
C VAL A 91 -36.96 102.96 -21.71
N SER A 92 -35.99 102.74 -22.60
CA SER A 92 -35.73 103.60 -23.75
C SER A 92 -36.88 103.56 -24.77
N VAL A 93 -37.43 102.38 -25.08
CA VAL A 93 -38.59 102.25 -25.96
C VAL A 93 -39.84 102.89 -25.35
N GLN A 94 -40.02 102.76 -24.03
CA GLN A 94 -41.12 103.39 -23.30
C GLN A 94 -40.99 104.92 -23.25
N SER A 95 -39.76 105.45 -23.11
CA SER A 95 -39.47 106.89 -23.25
C SER A 95 -39.74 107.39 -24.67
N ASN A 96 -39.34 106.63 -25.69
CA ASN A 96 -39.57 106.99 -27.09
C ASN A 96 -41.07 106.96 -27.46
N LEU A 97 -41.84 106.02 -26.89
CA LEU A 97 -43.30 105.96 -27.02
C LEU A 97 -43.98 107.14 -26.32
N GLN A 98 -43.47 107.60 -25.18
CA GLN A 98 -43.98 108.78 -24.47
C GLN A 98 -43.75 110.08 -25.26
N ASP A 99 -42.65 110.15 -26.02
CA ASP A 99 -42.32 111.30 -26.88
C ASP A 99 -43.16 111.33 -28.18
N LEU A 100 -43.68 110.17 -28.61
CA LEU A 100 -44.61 110.03 -29.74
C LEU A 100 -46.06 110.38 -29.36
N ASP A 101 -46.46 110.19 -28.10
CA ASP A 101 -47.78 110.52 -27.59
C ASP A 101 -47.99 112.05 -27.47
N ILE A 102 -46.92 112.83 -27.23
CA ILE A 102 -46.99 114.30 -27.11
C ILE A 102 -47.01 115.00 -28.50
N LYS A 103 -46.67 114.30 -29.59
CA LYS A 103 -46.57 114.86 -30.95
C LYS A 103 -47.65 114.44 -31.94
N SER A 104 -48.68 113.68 -31.53
CA SER A 104 -49.69 113.13 -32.46
C SER A 104 -51.13 113.59 -32.24
N VAL A 105 -51.34 114.81 -31.71
CA VAL A 105 -52.64 115.49 -31.86
C VAL A 105 -52.70 116.18 -33.23
N GLY A 106 -52.97 115.39 -34.27
CA GLY A 106 -53.31 115.89 -35.60
C GLY A 106 -52.92 114.99 -36.77
N ASN A 107 -53.93 114.33 -37.37
CA ASN A 107 -53.96 113.54 -38.61
C ASN A 107 -53.40 112.09 -38.58
N CYS A 108 -54.33 111.12 -38.59
CA CYS A 108 -54.10 109.71 -38.95
C CYS A 108 -53.40 109.63 -40.32
N SER A 109 -52.21 109.03 -40.33
CA SER A 109 -51.72 108.20 -41.45
C SER A 109 -50.98 106.94 -40.97
N PHE A 110 -50.85 106.74 -39.65
CA PHE A 110 -50.12 105.62 -39.00
C PHE A 110 -51.07 104.64 -38.29
N CYS A 111 -52.29 104.53 -38.79
CA CYS A 111 -53.36 103.74 -38.16
C CYS A 111 -53.32 102.25 -38.64
N HIS A 112 -52.38 101.91 -39.53
CA HIS A 112 -52.07 100.53 -39.96
C HIS A 112 -50.98 99.87 -39.07
N ASP A 113 -49.98 100.63 -38.64
CA ASP A 113 -48.91 100.12 -37.77
C ASP A 113 -49.39 99.85 -36.34
N ALA A 114 -50.40 100.58 -35.84
CA ALA A 114 -51.02 100.30 -34.54
C ALA A 114 -51.80 98.96 -34.52
N SER A 115 -52.46 98.60 -35.63
CA SER A 115 -53.09 97.27 -35.76
C SER A 115 -52.06 96.15 -35.90
N GLN A 116 -50.96 96.40 -36.63
CA GLN A 116 -49.88 95.43 -36.80
C GLN A 116 -49.14 95.18 -35.47
N LEU A 117 -48.92 96.22 -34.67
CA LEU A 117 -48.40 96.08 -33.30
C LEU A 117 -49.38 95.31 -32.39
N GLY A 118 -50.68 95.55 -32.53
CA GLY A 118 -51.72 94.82 -31.80
C GLY A 118 -51.71 93.32 -32.12
N ASP A 119 -51.54 92.97 -33.39
CA ASP A 119 -51.41 91.58 -33.84
C ASP A 119 -50.12 90.93 -33.33
N GLU A 120 -48.98 91.63 -33.36
CA GLU A 120 -47.72 91.14 -32.79
C GLU A 120 -47.80 90.94 -31.27
N ILE A 121 -48.46 91.85 -30.55
CA ILE A 121 -48.70 91.71 -29.10
C ILE A 121 -49.59 90.49 -28.82
N SER A 122 -50.62 90.25 -29.63
CA SER A 122 -51.49 89.07 -29.49
C SER A 122 -50.73 87.76 -29.75
N LYS A 123 -49.83 87.75 -30.73
CA LYS A 123 -48.97 86.62 -31.05
C LYS A 123 -47.98 86.33 -29.93
N LEU A 124 -47.31 87.35 -29.41
CA LEU A 124 -46.41 87.24 -28.26
C LEU A 124 -47.16 86.74 -27.00
N ARG A 125 -48.41 87.15 -26.82
CA ARG A 125 -49.25 86.66 -25.72
C ARG A 125 -49.56 85.17 -25.85
N MET A 126 -49.89 84.70 -27.06
CA MET A 126 -50.09 83.26 -27.31
C MET A 126 -48.81 82.45 -27.12
N GLU A 127 -47.66 82.97 -27.56
CA GLU A 127 -46.35 82.33 -27.35
C GLU A 127 -46.02 82.26 -25.85
N LEU A 128 -46.29 83.33 -25.09
CA LEU A 128 -46.10 83.36 -23.64
C LEU A 128 -46.99 82.35 -22.91
N GLU A 129 -48.27 82.24 -23.29
CA GLU A 129 -49.19 81.22 -22.75
C GLU A 129 -48.73 79.80 -23.12
N GLY A 130 -48.17 79.60 -24.31
CA GLY A 130 -47.55 78.35 -24.74
C GLY A 130 -46.33 77.98 -23.90
N ILE A 131 -45.45 78.95 -23.63
CA ILE A 131 -44.27 78.77 -22.77
C ILE A 131 -44.69 78.45 -21.33
N GLN A 132 -45.69 79.15 -20.78
CA GLN A 132 -46.21 78.88 -19.44
C GLN A 132 -46.77 77.46 -19.30
N LYS A 133 -47.49 76.96 -20.31
CA LYS A 133 -47.96 75.57 -20.33
C LYS A 133 -46.81 74.56 -20.37
N MET A 134 -45.78 74.81 -21.19
CA MET A 134 -44.59 73.95 -21.20
C MET A 134 -43.86 73.96 -19.86
N LEU A 135 -43.79 75.11 -19.19
CA LEU A 135 -43.11 75.26 -17.90
C LEU A 135 -43.85 74.50 -16.78
N LEU A 136 -45.19 74.59 -16.74
CA LEU A 136 -46.03 73.78 -15.84
C LEU A 136 -45.87 72.28 -16.10
N GLN A 137 -45.78 71.88 -17.37
CA GLN A 137 -45.56 70.47 -17.72
C GLN A 137 -44.16 69.99 -17.30
N GLN A 138 -43.14 70.83 -17.43
CA GLN A 138 -41.78 70.53 -16.96
C GLN A 138 -41.72 70.44 -15.43
N GLU A 139 -42.44 71.29 -14.70
CA GLU A 139 -42.52 71.24 -13.24
C GLU A 139 -43.13 69.92 -12.74
N LEU A 140 -44.19 69.43 -13.39
CA LEU A 140 -44.79 68.13 -13.09
C LEU A 140 -43.79 66.98 -13.31
N VAL A 141 -43.05 67.01 -14.42
CA VAL A 141 -42.03 65.99 -14.72
C VAL A 141 -40.88 66.06 -13.71
N LEU A 142 -40.49 67.26 -13.29
CA LEU A 142 -39.46 67.47 -12.29
C LEU A 142 -39.89 66.91 -10.92
N ASP A 143 -41.15 67.12 -10.52
CA ASP A 143 -41.70 66.57 -9.28
C ASP A 143 -41.77 65.04 -9.32
N GLN A 144 -42.25 64.46 -10.43
CA GLN A 144 -42.27 63.00 -10.62
C GLN A 144 -40.84 62.40 -10.60
N THR A 145 -39.87 63.10 -11.16
CA THR A 145 -38.45 62.69 -11.14
C THR A 145 -37.88 62.77 -9.73
N SER A 146 -38.22 63.83 -8.98
CA SER A 146 -37.82 63.99 -7.57
C SER A 146 -38.37 62.86 -6.69
N GLN A 147 -39.66 62.53 -6.85
CA GLN A 147 -40.28 61.41 -6.13
C GLN A 147 -39.62 60.07 -6.48
N SER A 148 -39.34 59.83 -7.76
CA SER A 148 -38.63 58.62 -8.22
C SER A 148 -37.22 58.54 -7.63
N HIS A 149 -36.53 59.69 -7.52
CA HIS A 149 -35.22 59.77 -6.90
C HIS A 149 -35.27 59.44 -5.40
N GLN A 150 -36.28 59.91 -4.66
CA GLN A 150 -36.45 59.56 -3.25
C GLN A 150 -36.72 58.08 -3.02
N ILE A 151 -37.55 57.46 -3.87
CA ILE A 151 -37.81 56.01 -3.81
C ILE A 151 -36.52 55.21 -4.09
N LEU A 152 -35.72 55.66 -5.05
CA LEU A 152 -34.41 55.04 -5.33
C LEU A 152 -33.45 55.19 -4.15
N LEU A 153 -33.43 56.34 -3.48
CA LEU A 153 -32.60 56.53 -2.28
C LEU A 153 -33.03 55.61 -1.13
N SER A 154 -34.33 55.45 -0.88
CA SER A 154 -34.81 54.52 0.14
C SER A 154 -34.49 53.07 -0.21
N ALA A 155 -34.71 52.68 -1.48
CA ALA A 155 -34.37 51.32 -1.94
C ALA A 155 -32.87 51.04 -1.87
N ASN A 156 -32.02 52.03 -2.15
CA ASN A 156 -30.58 51.92 -2.00
C ASN A 156 -30.16 51.80 -0.52
N GLY A 157 -30.81 52.52 0.39
CA GLY A 157 -30.60 52.37 1.83
C GLY A 157 -30.99 50.98 2.35
N ASP A 158 -32.11 50.43 1.87
CA ASP A 158 -32.52 49.07 2.19
C ASP A 158 -31.54 48.02 1.66
N LEU A 159 -31.03 48.22 0.43
CA LEU A 159 -30.01 47.36 -0.15
C LEU A 159 -28.73 47.38 0.69
N ASP A 160 -28.28 48.55 1.13
CA ASP A 160 -27.07 48.70 1.95
C ASP A 160 -27.22 47.98 3.30
N ASN A 161 -28.39 48.11 3.94
CA ASN A 161 -28.72 47.35 5.14
C ASN A 161 -28.71 45.83 4.92
N GLN A 162 -29.23 45.36 3.77
CA GLN A 162 -29.17 43.93 3.42
C GLN A 162 -27.73 43.45 3.19
N ILE A 163 -26.88 44.27 2.57
CA ILE A 163 -25.47 43.96 2.35
C ILE A 163 -24.74 43.86 3.70
N ILE A 164 -24.96 44.80 4.62
CA ILE A 164 -24.38 44.78 5.96
C ILE A 164 -24.81 43.51 6.71
N ARG A 165 -26.09 43.16 6.67
CA ARG A 165 -26.62 41.95 7.31
C ARG A 165 -26.01 40.67 6.71
N SER A 166 -25.90 40.60 5.39
CA SER A 166 -25.29 39.46 4.69
C SER A 166 -23.82 39.30 5.04
N ASN A 167 -23.07 40.42 5.14
CA ASN A 167 -21.67 40.40 5.53
C ASN A 167 -21.49 39.92 6.99
N PHE A 168 -22.37 40.34 7.90
CA PHE A 168 -22.38 39.83 9.27
C PHE A 168 -22.61 38.31 9.31
N THR A 169 -23.61 37.80 8.59
CA THR A 169 -23.87 36.36 8.50
C THR A 169 -22.69 35.61 7.90
N LEU A 170 -22.05 36.14 6.85
CA LEU A 170 -20.84 35.54 6.26
C LEU A 170 -19.68 35.47 7.26
N ARG A 171 -19.46 36.51 8.07
CA ARG A 171 -18.44 36.47 9.14
C ARG A 171 -18.75 35.40 10.18
N GLN A 172 -20.00 35.29 10.60
CA GLN A 172 -20.42 34.28 11.57
C GLN A 172 -20.24 32.86 11.03
N ILE A 173 -20.60 32.62 9.77
CA ILE A 173 -20.37 31.33 9.09
C ILE A 173 -18.86 31.03 8.99
N ASN A 174 -18.04 32.02 8.67
CA ASN A 174 -16.59 31.81 8.60
C ASN A 174 -15.99 31.46 9.98
N GLN A 175 -16.48 32.08 11.05
CA GLN A 175 -16.08 31.75 12.41
C GLN A 175 -16.48 30.32 12.80
N THR A 176 -17.72 29.92 12.53
CA THR A 176 -18.17 28.55 12.83
C THR A 176 -17.42 27.52 12.00
N LEU A 177 -17.17 27.79 10.73
CA LEU A 177 -16.34 26.94 9.87
C LEU A 177 -14.91 26.81 10.40
N GLY A 178 -14.34 27.90 10.93
CA GLY A 178 -13.03 27.88 11.60
C GLY A 178 -12.99 26.96 12.81
N LEU A 179 -14.03 27.00 13.66
CA LEU A 179 -14.16 26.10 14.82
C LEU A 179 -14.32 24.64 14.39
N PHE A 180 -15.15 24.36 13.38
CA PHE A 180 -15.29 23.02 12.83
C PHE A 180 -13.97 22.48 12.26
N LEU A 181 -13.22 23.30 11.53
CA LEU A 181 -11.90 22.92 11.01
C LEU A 181 -10.91 22.61 12.14
N ALA A 182 -10.93 23.38 13.22
CA ALA A 182 -10.10 23.10 14.40
C ALA A 182 -10.49 21.76 15.04
N GLN A 183 -11.78 21.47 15.15
CA GLN A 183 -12.29 20.21 15.70
C GLN A 183 -11.91 19.01 14.83
N VAL A 184 -12.05 19.12 13.50
CA VAL A 184 -11.64 18.08 12.55
C VAL A 184 -10.14 17.81 12.63
N LYS A 185 -9.31 18.85 12.76
CA LYS A 185 -7.87 18.69 13.02
C LYS A 185 -7.60 17.97 14.34
N GLY A 186 -8.35 18.28 15.39
CA GLY A 186 -8.30 17.57 16.67
C GLY A 186 -8.56 16.07 16.50
N TRP A 187 -9.65 15.71 15.82
CA TRP A 187 -9.97 14.32 15.53
C TRP A 187 -8.91 13.63 14.68
N GLN A 188 -8.32 14.33 13.71
CA GLN A 188 -7.23 13.78 12.89
C GLN A 188 -5.99 13.46 13.74
N MET A 189 -5.62 14.32 14.69
CA MET A 189 -4.52 14.06 15.61
C MET A 189 -4.82 12.87 16.53
N SER A 190 -6.02 12.80 17.10
CA SER A 190 -6.44 11.65 17.93
C SER A 190 -6.48 10.35 17.13
N ALA A 191 -6.89 10.38 15.86
CA ALA A 191 -6.87 9.21 15.00
C ALA A 191 -5.43 8.73 14.70
N ALA A 192 -4.49 9.65 14.50
CA ALA A 192 -3.08 9.30 14.30
C ALA A 192 -2.42 8.72 15.57
N ASP A 193 -2.78 9.26 16.75
CA ASP A 193 -2.34 8.73 18.04
C ASP A 193 -2.89 7.32 18.29
N LEU A 194 -4.17 7.11 17.95
CA LEU A 194 -4.80 5.79 18.02
C LEU A 194 -4.16 4.78 17.06
N ASP A 195 -3.85 5.17 15.82
CA ASP A 195 -3.13 4.34 14.85
C ASP A 195 -1.76 3.89 15.39
N THR A 196 -1.02 4.82 16.01
CA THR A 196 0.27 4.53 16.64
C THR A 196 0.11 3.56 17.83
N SER A 197 -0.90 3.80 18.67
CA SER A 197 -1.21 2.92 19.81
C SER A 197 -1.58 1.51 19.37
N VAL A 198 -2.37 1.36 18.31
CA VAL A 198 -2.74 0.05 17.74
C VAL A 198 -1.50 -0.66 17.19
N LYS A 199 -0.60 0.04 16.50
CA LYS A 199 0.67 -0.54 16.03
C LYS A 199 1.53 -1.05 17.19
N ASN A 200 1.62 -0.28 18.28
CA ASN A 200 2.34 -0.70 19.47
C ASN A 200 1.71 -1.96 20.10
N LEU A 201 0.38 -2.02 20.23
CA LEU A 201 -0.32 -3.21 20.74
C LEU A 201 -0.10 -4.45 19.86
N VAL A 202 -0.06 -4.28 18.54
CA VAL A 202 0.27 -5.39 17.62
C VAL A 202 1.69 -5.89 17.84
N GLN A 203 2.65 -4.99 18.06
CA GLN A 203 4.03 -5.35 18.37
C GLN A 203 4.12 -6.07 19.74
N GLU A 204 3.48 -5.54 20.78
CA GLU A 204 3.44 -6.19 22.10
C GLU A 204 2.82 -7.59 22.03
N ARG A 205 1.76 -7.77 21.23
CA ARG A 205 1.16 -9.09 20.99
C ARG A 205 2.17 -10.06 20.37
N TYR A 206 2.97 -9.60 19.41
CA TYR A 206 4.01 -10.41 18.79
C TYR A 206 5.08 -10.82 19.82
N ASP A 207 5.55 -9.87 20.63
CA ASP A 207 6.55 -10.12 21.67
C ASP A 207 6.02 -11.11 22.74
N ILE A 208 4.76 -10.96 23.15
CA ILE A 208 4.08 -11.91 24.05
C ILE A 208 4.00 -13.30 23.41
N SER A 209 3.69 -13.40 22.12
CA SER A 209 3.62 -14.68 21.41
C SER A 209 4.97 -15.40 21.42
N VAL A 210 6.06 -14.67 21.18
CA VAL A 210 7.42 -15.22 21.26
C VAL A 210 7.75 -15.67 22.68
N ALA A 211 7.42 -14.86 23.69
CA ALA A 211 7.64 -15.22 25.10
C ALA A 211 6.86 -16.49 25.49
N VAL A 212 5.61 -16.63 25.04
CA VAL A 212 4.78 -17.83 25.29
C VAL A 212 5.38 -19.05 24.60
N GLN A 213 5.89 -18.93 23.38
CA GLN A 213 6.59 -20.05 22.71
C GLN A 213 7.83 -20.49 23.49
N GLN A 214 8.61 -19.54 24.01
CA GLN A 214 9.79 -19.83 24.83
C GLN A 214 9.41 -20.53 26.16
N ILE A 215 8.34 -20.08 26.80
CA ILE A 215 7.80 -20.73 28.00
C ILE A 215 7.35 -22.14 27.68
N ASN A 216 6.58 -22.36 26.60
CA ASN A 216 6.12 -23.68 26.19
C ASN A 216 7.29 -24.64 25.91
N PHE A 217 8.35 -24.16 25.26
CA PHE A 217 9.56 -24.95 25.06
C PHE A 217 10.20 -25.34 26.40
N THR A 218 10.36 -24.38 27.30
CA THR A 218 10.96 -24.60 28.62
C THR A 218 10.13 -25.58 29.45
N VAL A 219 8.81 -25.45 29.43
CA VAL A 219 7.87 -26.37 30.10
C VAL A 219 7.92 -27.77 29.51
N SER A 220 8.06 -27.91 28.19
CA SER A 220 8.24 -29.20 27.54
C SER A 220 9.53 -29.88 28.00
N GLN A 221 10.63 -29.13 28.05
CA GLN A 221 11.93 -29.63 28.51
C GLN A 221 11.88 -30.04 29.99
N THR A 222 11.28 -29.23 30.85
CA THR A 222 11.15 -29.58 32.27
C THR A 222 10.24 -30.77 32.48
N SER A 223 9.18 -30.93 31.68
CA SER A 223 8.30 -32.10 31.74
C SER A 223 9.05 -33.39 31.38
N GLU A 224 9.94 -33.36 30.38
CA GLU A 224 10.77 -34.51 30.00
C GLU A 224 11.73 -34.88 31.14
N TRP A 225 12.39 -33.90 31.75
CA TRP A 225 13.22 -34.11 32.93
C TRP A 225 12.46 -34.72 34.10
N VAL A 226 11.24 -34.24 34.38
CA VAL A 226 10.39 -34.80 35.43
C VAL A 226 10.03 -36.26 35.12
N GLN A 227 9.73 -36.60 33.87
CA GLN A 227 9.46 -37.99 33.48
C GLN A 227 10.68 -38.90 33.68
N VAL A 228 11.88 -38.42 33.34
CA VAL A 228 13.12 -39.17 33.55
C VAL A 228 13.37 -39.41 35.03
N ILE A 229 13.19 -38.38 35.87
CA ILE A 229 13.33 -38.51 37.32
C ILE A 229 12.30 -39.50 37.86
N GLN A 230 11.02 -39.37 37.47
CA GLN A 230 9.96 -40.27 37.91
C GLN A 230 10.28 -41.73 37.56
N ARG A 231 10.68 -42.00 36.31
CA ARG A 231 11.06 -43.35 35.86
C ARG A 231 12.21 -43.91 36.70
N LYS A 232 13.22 -43.09 36.98
CA LYS A 232 14.37 -43.51 37.80
C LYS A 232 13.95 -43.77 39.25
N THR A 233 13.09 -42.94 39.81
CA THR A 233 12.52 -43.14 41.14
C THR A 233 11.72 -44.45 41.19
N ASP A 234 10.92 -44.76 40.18
CA ASP A 234 10.15 -46.02 40.11
C ASP A 234 11.07 -47.24 40.03
N GLU A 235 12.15 -47.17 39.23
CA GLU A 235 13.19 -48.20 39.16
C GLU A 235 13.87 -48.42 40.53
N GLU A 236 14.29 -47.34 41.18
CA GLU A 236 14.91 -47.40 42.52
C GLU A 236 13.93 -47.97 43.55
N THR A 237 12.66 -47.58 43.51
CA THR A 237 11.61 -48.10 44.40
C THR A 237 11.44 -49.61 44.22
N LEU A 238 11.49 -50.09 42.98
CA LEU A 238 11.38 -51.52 42.67
C LEU A 238 12.60 -52.31 43.16
N THR A 239 13.80 -51.73 43.03
CA THR A 239 15.02 -52.35 43.60
C THR A 239 14.97 -52.42 45.12
N LEU A 240 14.53 -51.36 45.80
CA LEU A 240 14.33 -51.34 47.25
C LEU A 240 13.30 -52.40 47.68
N GLN A 241 12.19 -52.52 46.96
CA GLN A 241 11.17 -53.52 47.24
C GLN A 241 11.72 -54.95 47.11
N LYS A 242 12.58 -55.19 46.12
CA LYS A 242 13.27 -56.47 45.97
C LYS A 242 14.23 -56.75 47.14
N ILE A 243 15.04 -55.76 47.54
CA ILE A 243 15.95 -55.90 48.69
C ILE A 243 15.17 -56.22 49.97
N VAL A 244 14.03 -55.55 50.20
CA VAL A 244 13.16 -55.84 51.35
C VAL A 244 12.63 -57.27 51.29
N SER A 245 12.19 -57.74 50.11
CA SER A 245 11.71 -59.11 49.93
C SER A 245 12.82 -60.14 50.16
N ASP A 246 14.01 -59.92 49.62
CA ASP A 246 15.17 -60.77 49.80
C ASP A 246 15.58 -60.81 51.28
N TRP A 247 15.60 -59.67 51.97
CA TRP A 247 15.85 -59.62 53.41
C TRP A 247 14.83 -60.44 54.20
N GLN A 248 13.54 -60.36 53.86
CA GLN A 248 12.50 -61.16 54.51
C GLN A 248 12.73 -62.66 54.30
N ASN A 249 13.19 -63.06 53.11
CA ASN A 249 13.55 -64.45 52.83
C ASN A 249 14.79 -64.89 53.63
N TYR A 250 15.85 -64.08 53.66
CA TYR A 250 17.04 -64.36 54.47
C TYR A 250 16.71 -64.48 55.95
N SER A 251 15.84 -63.60 56.47
CA SER A 251 15.39 -63.64 57.87
C SER A 251 14.67 -64.95 58.20
N LYS A 252 13.83 -65.47 57.29
CA LYS A 252 13.21 -66.80 57.43
C LYS A 252 14.24 -67.93 57.45
N VAL A 253 15.23 -67.88 56.55
CA VAL A 253 16.32 -68.88 56.49
C VAL A 253 17.16 -68.84 57.78
N PHE A 254 17.49 -67.65 58.28
CA PHE A 254 18.19 -67.47 59.55
C PHE A 254 17.37 -68.02 60.73
N GLY A 255 16.06 -67.81 60.72
CA GLY A 255 15.14 -68.41 61.69
C GLY A 255 15.18 -69.95 61.65
N ALA A 256 15.15 -70.54 60.45
CA ALA A 256 15.28 -71.98 60.27
C ALA A 256 16.65 -72.50 60.72
N PHE A 257 17.74 -71.81 60.37
CA PHE A 257 19.09 -72.16 60.82
C PHE A 257 19.23 -72.09 62.34
N LYS A 258 18.66 -71.06 62.99
CA LYS A 258 18.63 -70.94 64.45
C LYS A 258 17.88 -72.12 65.08
N ALA A 259 16.76 -72.55 64.49
CA ALA A 259 16.03 -73.73 64.96
C ALA A 259 16.84 -75.02 64.79
N THR A 260 17.53 -75.20 63.66
CA THR A 260 18.40 -76.36 63.41
C THR A 260 19.63 -76.36 64.32
N SER A 261 20.23 -75.20 64.57
CA SER A 261 21.33 -75.01 65.52
C SER A 261 20.89 -75.39 66.94
N ALA A 262 19.72 -74.94 67.39
CA ALA A 262 19.16 -75.36 68.67
C ALA A 262 19.00 -76.88 68.77
N LYS A 263 18.41 -77.53 67.75
CA LYS A 263 18.31 -78.99 67.69
C LYS A 263 19.68 -79.69 67.69
N THR A 264 20.66 -79.11 67.01
CA THR A 264 22.04 -79.65 66.96
C THR A 264 22.71 -79.52 68.32
N ILE A 265 22.54 -78.39 69.01
CA ILE A 265 23.03 -78.20 70.39
C ILE A 265 22.40 -79.22 71.34
N ASP A 266 21.10 -79.52 71.21
CA ASP A 266 20.44 -80.57 72.00
C ASP A 266 21.02 -81.95 71.69
N LEU A 267 21.27 -82.25 70.41
CA LEU A 267 21.87 -83.50 69.97
C LEU A 267 23.33 -83.62 70.45
N VAL A 268 24.10 -82.54 70.43
CA VAL A 268 25.45 -82.46 70.99
C VAL A 268 25.43 -82.66 72.50
N ARG A 269 24.46 -82.11 73.25
CA ARG A 269 24.31 -82.42 74.69
C ARG A 269 24.03 -83.90 74.93
N ASN A 270 23.20 -84.52 74.08
CA ASN A 270 22.93 -85.97 74.18
C ASN A 270 24.18 -86.79 73.88
N ILE A 271 24.95 -86.43 72.84
CA ILE A 271 26.22 -87.06 72.52
C ILE A 271 27.23 -86.81 73.65
N GLN A 272 27.33 -85.61 74.20
CA GLN A 272 28.28 -85.28 75.27
C GLN A 272 27.94 -86.01 76.57
N SER A 273 26.67 -86.24 76.85
CA SER A 273 26.23 -87.17 77.90
C SER A 273 26.73 -88.60 77.62
N SER A 274 26.56 -89.09 76.39
CA SER A 274 27.05 -90.41 75.97
C SER A 274 28.59 -90.52 75.98
N ILE A 275 29.31 -89.48 75.54
CA ILE A 275 30.77 -89.39 75.62
C ILE A 275 31.20 -89.33 77.08
N GLY A 276 30.50 -88.61 77.97
CA GLY A 276 30.77 -88.65 79.40
C GLY A 276 30.74 -90.08 79.94
N THR A 277 29.73 -90.86 79.57
CA THR A 277 29.66 -92.29 79.93
C THR A 277 30.75 -93.16 79.29
N THR A 278 31.28 -92.75 78.14
CA THR A 278 32.31 -93.48 77.38
C THR A 278 33.73 -93.09 77.81
N MET A 279 33.99 -91.82 78.12
CA MET A 279 35.24 -91.30 78.65
C MET A 279 35.54 -91.87 80.03
N GLN A 280 34.49 -92.16 80.81
CA GLN A 280 34.59 -92.92 82.06
C GLN A 280 35.04 -94.39 81.82
N ARG A 281 34.82 -94.94 80.61
CA ARG A 281 35.39 -96.23 80.16
C ARG A 281 36.79 -96.08 79.55
N ILE A 282 37.11 -94.95 78.91
CA ILE A 282 38.43 -94.70 78.29
C ILE A 282 39.49 -94.33 79.35
N SER A 283 39.09 -93.69 80.46
CA SER A 283 39.92 -93.49 81.66
C SER A 283 40.52 -94.79 82.21
N LEU A 284 39.88 -95.94 81.93
CA LEU A 284 40.38 -97.26 82.30
C LEU A 284 41.46 -97.82 81.35
N ASN A 285 41.66 -97.23 80.16
CA ASN A 285 42.49 -97.82 79.09
C ASN A 285 43.52 -96.85 78.47
N THR A 286 44.00 -95.86 79.23
CA THR A 286 45.07 -94.96 78.77
C THR A 286 46.45 -95.60 78.86
N GLU A 287 46.91 -96.24 77.78
CA GLU A 287 48.33 -96.34 77.46
C GLU A 287 48.51 -96.46 75.94
N VAL A 288 49.62 -95.92 75.43
CA VAL A 288 50.08 -95.93 74.03
C VAL A 288 49.60 -94.74 73.17
N MET A 289 50.16 -93.59 73.51
CA MET A 289 50.37 -92.43 72.64
C MET A 289 51.35 -92.80 71.51
N HIS A 290 50.84 -93.15 70.32
CA HIS A 290 51.66 -93.39 69.11
C HIS A 290 51.21 -92.59 67.87
N ASP A 291 50.03 -91.97 67.89
CA ASP A 291 49.43 -91.33 66.69
C ASP A 291 49.87 -89.87 66.42
N LEU A 292 50.66 -89.24 67.30
CA LEU A 292 51.04 -87.83 67.11
C LEU A 292 52.09 -87.61 66.01
N VAL A 293 52.81 -88.67 65.62
CA VAL A 293 53.91 -88.58 64.64
C VAL A 293 53.39 -88.64 63.19
N LEU A 294 52.20 -89.19 62.95
CA LEU A 294 51.60 -89.26 61.61
C LEU A 294 50.94 -87.95 61.14
N GLN A 295 50.75 -86.96 62.03
CA GLN A 295 50.06 -85.71 61.71
C GLN A 295 50.94 -84.67 60.98
N VAL A 296 52.27 -84.85 60.96
CA VAL A 296 53.20 -83.88 60.36
C VAL A 296 53.30 -84.04 58.83
N MET A 297 52.96 -85.20 58.28
CA MET A 297 53.01 -85.46 56.82
C MET A 297 51.84 -84.83 56.05
N GLY A 298 50.78 -84.39 56.73
CA GLY A 298 49.63 -83.70 56.14
C GLY A 298 49.86 -82.21 55.82
N LEU A 299 50.86 -81.58 56.45
CA LEU A 299 51.16 -80.15 56.23
C LEU A 299 51.88 -79.88 54.90
N GLN A 300 52.53 -80.89 54.32
CA GLN A 300 53.27 -80.78 53.05
C GLN A 300 52.31 -80.68 51.84
N LEU A 301 51.19 -81.41 51.85
CA LEU A 301 50.15 -81.35 50.80
C LEU A 301 49.36 -80.03 50.82
N GLN A 302 49.36 -79.30 51.93
CA GLN A 302 48.71 -78.00 52.01
C GLN A 302 49.53 -76.88 51.35
N LEU A 303 50.85 -77.04 51.27
CA LEU A 303 51.72 -76.06 50.64
C LEU A 303 51.61 -76.10 49.10
N ASP A 304 51.50 -77.29 48.52
CA ASP A 304 51.32 -77.48 47.06
C ASP A 304 49.94 -77.01 46.56
N ASN A 305 48.93 -77.04 47.43
CA ASN A 305 47.60 -76.50 47.12
C ASN A 305 47.59 -74.96 47.11
N ILE A 306 48.44 -74.32 47.94
CA ILE A 306 48.54 -72.86 48.00
C ILE A 306 49.23 -72.30 46.74
N THR A 307 50.24 -73.00 46.21
CA THR A 307 50.90 -72.62 44.94
C THR A 307 49.98 -72.75 43.74
N SER A 308 49.15 -73.81 43.65
CA SER A 308 48.15 -73.92 42.58
C SER A 308 47.09 -72.81 42.62
N ILE A 309 46.66 -72.39 43.82
CA ILE A 309 45.69 -71.30 43.97
C ILE A 309 46.31 -69.94 43.60
N LEU A 310 47.62 -69.77 43.80
CA LEU A 310 48.36 -68.57 43.40
C LEU A 310 48.46 -68.44 41.87
N ASP A 311 48.69 -69.53 41.16
CA ASP A 311 48.73 -69.54 39.69
C ASP A 311 47.34 -69.27 39.09
N ASP A 312 46.28 -69.92 39.61
CA ASP A 312 44.88 -69.64 39.21
C ASP A 312 44.47 -68.18 39.50
N HIS A 313 45.06 -67.56 40.52
CA HIS A 313 44.81 -66.16 40.85
C HIS A 313 45.50 -65.20 39.88
N ASP A 314 46.71 -65.51 39.42
CA ASP A 314 47.44 -64.70 38.45
C ASP A 314 46.77 -64.74 37.06
N GLU A 315 46.31 -65.93 36.63
CA GLU A 315 45.54 -66.07 35.39
C GLU A 315 44.23 -65.26 35.45
N ASN A 316 43.48 -65.36 36.55
CA ASN A 316 42.27 -64.55 36.74
C ASN A 316 42.55 -63.04 36.74
N MET A 317 43.69 -62.61 37.28
CA MET A 317 44.04 -61.19 37.31
C MET A 317 44.40 -60.66 35.92
N GLN A 318 45.08 -61.47 35.11
CA GLN A 318 45.39 -61.13 33.72
C GLN A 318 44.15 -61.11 32.84
N ASP A 319 43.22 -62.06 33.03
CA ASP A 319 41.97 -62.11 32.27
C ASP A 319 41.05 -60.93 32.62
N LEU A 320 41.00 -60.54 33.91
CA LEU A 320 40.32 -59.33 34.35
C LEU A 320 40.92 -58.05 33.73
N GLN A 321 42.25 -57.95 33.66
CA GLN A 321 42.91 -56.82 33.00
C GLN A 321 42.61 -56.76 31.50
N TYR A 322 42.61 -57.91 30.82
CA TYR A 322 42.27 -58.00 29.41
C TYR A 322 40.82 -57.55 29.14
N HIS A 323 39.86 -58.05 29.93
CA HIS A 323 38.46 -57.66 29.81
C HIS A 323 38.22 -56.18 30.15
N SER A 324 38.90 -55.65 31.17
CA SER A 324 38.85 -54.22 31.51
C SER A 324 39.33 -53.35 30.34
N LYS A 325 40.48 -53.69 29.75
CA LYS A 325 41.03 -52.95 28.62
C LYS A 325 40.18 -53.07 27.35
N TYR A 326 39.63 -54.25 27.08
CA TYR A 326 38.73 -54.49 25.95
C TYR A 326 37.43 -53.67 26.06
N THR A 327 36.82 -53.66 27.25
CA THR A 327 35.61 -52.87 27.50
C THR A 327 35.87 -51.36 27.40
N GLN A 328 37.02 -50.89 27.90
CA GLN A 328 37.45 -49.50 27.79
C GLN A 328 37.63 -49.06 26.33
N ASN A 329 38.35 -49.84 25.52
CA ASN A 329 38.53 -49.52 24.09
C ASN A 329 37.20 -49.48 23.35
N ARG A 330 36.31 -50.45 23.61
CA ARG A 330 34.99 -50.51 22.98
C ARG A 330 34.08 -49.35 23.40
N THR A 331 34.21 -48.82 24.61
CA THR A 331 33.53 -47.59 25.00
C THR A 331 34.07 -46.38 24.27
N VAL A 332 35.39 -46.26 24.11
CA VAL A 332 36.01 -45.14 23.38
C VAL A 332 35.55 -45.13 21.92
N GLU A 333 35.60 -46.27 21.22
CA GLU A 333 35.13 -46.36 19.82
C GLU A 333 33.65 -45.96 19.67
N ARG A 334 32.80 -46.29 20.66
CA ARG A 334 31.39 -45.89 20.66
C ARG A 334 31.23 -44.39 20.87
N PHE A 335 32.04 -43.77 21.72
CA PHE A 335 32.00 -42.32 21.93
C PHE A 335 32.49 -41.58 20.69
N GLU A 336 33.59 -42.01 20.06
CA GLU A 336 34.07 -41.43 18.81
C GLU A 336 33.02 -41.55 17.68
N SER A 337 32.35 -42.70 17.58
CA SER A 337 31.26 -42.87 16.62
C SER A 337 30.06 -41.97 16.92
N LEU A 338 29.73 -41.74 18.19
CA LEU A 338 28.65 -40.84 18.60
C LEU A 338 29.00 -39.38 18.32
N GLU A 339 30.24 -38.98 18.62
CA GLU A 339 30.76 -37.65 18.35
C GLU A 339 30.75 -37.35 16.84
N GLY A 340 31.20 -38.30 16.01
CA GLY A 340 31.11 -38.18 14.55
C GLY A 340 29.67 -38.01 14.06
N ARG A 341 28.69 -38.69 14.67
CA ARG A 341 27.26 -38.51 14.37
C ARG A 341 26.72 -37.15 14.84
N MET A 342 27.14 -36.68 16.02
CA MET A 342 26.76 -35.34 16.50
C MET A 342 27.28 -34.26 15.56
N PHE A 343 28.54 -34.36 15.13
CA PHE A 343 29.12 -33.41 14.18
C PHE A 343 28.41 -33.43 12.81
N SER A 344 28.03 -34.62 12.35
CA SER A 344 27.20 -34.77 11.15
C SER A 344 25.85 -34.06 11.29
N HIS A 345 25.16 -34.27 12.41
CA HIS A 345 23.88 -33.60 12.67
C HIS A 345 24.02 -32.09 12.87
N GLU A 346 25.09 -31.62 13.50
CA GLU A 346 25.39 -30.19 13.62
C GLU A 346 25.57 -29.54 12.24
N THR A 347 26.28 -30.24 11.34
CA THR A 347 26.46 -29.80 9.95
C THR A 347 25.13 -29.75 9.20
N GLU A 348 24.30 -30.79 9.33
CA GLU A 348 22.96 -30.83 8.74
C GLU A 348 22.08 -29.69 9.24
N ILE A 349 22.04 -29.44 10.56
CA ILE A 349 21.29 -28.34 11.18
C ILE A 349 21.77 -27.00 10.63
N SER A 350 23.09 -26.79 10.51
CA SER A 350 23.66 -25.58 9.93
C SER A 350 23.21 -25.36 8.49
N THR A 351 23.22 -26.41 7.66
CA THR A 351 22.71 -26.33 6.28
C THR A 351 21.21 -26.04 6.21
N ILE A 352 20.41 -26.64 7.09
CA ILE A 352 18.96 -26.35 7.18
C ILE A 352 18.75 -24.88 7.54
N PHE A 353 19.49 -24.36 8.51
CA PHE A 353 19.41 -22.96 8.92
C PHE A 353 19.75 -22.01 7.77
N ASN A 354 20.80 -22.30 7.00
CA ASN A 354 21.16 -21.50 5.83
C ASN A 354 20.07 -21.51 4.76
N ASN A 355 19.43 -22.66 4.52
CA ASN A 355 18.31 -22.78 3.58
C ASN A 355 17.07 -22.01 4.06
N ILE A 356 16.75 -22.07 5.35
CA ILE A 356 15.65 -21.29 5.94
C ILE A 356 15.92 -19.80 5.76
N ASN A 357 17.14 -19.35 6.05
CA ASN A 357 17.52 -17.95 5.90
C ASN A 357 17.47 -17.49 4.43
N ALA A 358 17.89 -18.32 3.48
CA ALA A 358 17.75 -18.03 2.06
C ALA A 358 16.28 -17.91 1.63
N THR A 359 15.42 -18.79 2.17
CA THR A 359 13.98 -18.77 1.89
C THR A 359 13.32 -17.52 2.49
N ASP A 360 13.70 -17.14 3.72
CA ASP A 360 13.22 -15.91 4.37
C ASP A 360 13.55 -14.67 3.53
N ASN A 361 14.81 -14.56 3.09
CA ASN A 361 15.24 -13.47 2.20
C ASN A 361 14.44 -13.45 0.88
N HIS A 362 14.16 -14.62 0.30
CA HIS A 362 13.36 -14.71 -0.92
C HIS A 362 11.91 -14.24 -0.69
N VAL A 363 11.27 -14.68 0.39
CA VAL A 363 9.92 -14.25 0.77
C VAL A 363 9.88 -12.74 1.03
N HIS A 364 10.89 -12.19 1.69
CA HIS A 364 11.00 -10.74 1.91
C HIS A 364 11.07 -9.95 0.60
N SER A 365 11.85 -10.45 -0.38
CA SER A 365 11.91 -9.87 -1.71
C SER A 365 10.59 -9.96 -2.47
N MET A 366 9.85 -11.07 -2.33
CA MET A 366 8.53 -11.23 -2.93
C MET A 366 7.51 -10.26 -2.33
N LEU A 367 7.51 -10.07 -1.01
CA LEU A 367 6.65 -9.11 -0.34
C LEU A 367 6.92 -7.69 -0.82
N LYS A 368 8.21 -7.31 -0.96
CA LYS A 368 8.59 -6.02 -1.51
C LYS A 368 8.08 -5.82 -2.94
N TYR A 369 8.20 -6.84 -3.78
CA TYR A 369 7.66 -6.79 -5.15
C TYR A 369 6.14 -6.63 -5.17
N LEU A 370 5.41 -7.33 -4.29
CA LEU A 370 3.96 -7.18 -4.16
C LEU A 370 3.58 -5.76 -3.71
N ASP A 371 4.36 -5.14 -2.83
CA ASP A 371 4.16 -3.75 -2.44
C ASP A 371 4.38 -2.78 -3.59
N ASP A 372 5.42 -2.97 -4.40
CA ASP A 372 5.68 -2.16 -5.59
C ASP A 372 4.54 -2.30 -6.61
N VAL A 373 4.05 -3.52 -6.85
CA VAL A 373 2.89 -3.77 -7.73
C VAL A 373 1.64 -3.11 -7.17
N ARG A 374 1.36 -3.24 -5.87
CA ARG A 374 0.22 -2.59 -5.20
C ARG A 374 0.28 -1.07 -5.39
N LEU A 375 1.44 -0.46 -5.17
CA LEU A 375 1.64 0.98 -5.31
C LEU A 375 1.42 1.42 -6.75
N SER A 376 1.98 0.69 -7.72
CA SER A 376 1.82 0.95 -9.15
C SER A 376 0.35 0.88 -9.57
N CYS A 377 -0.39 -0.16 -9.14
CA CYS A 377 -1.83 -0.29 -9.38
C CYS A 377 -2.62 0.87 -8.77
N THR A 378 -2.30 1.26 -7.52
CA THR A 378 -2.99 2.36 -6.83
C THR A 378 -2.80 3.69 -7.56
N LEU A 379 -1.57 3.96 -8.00
CA LEU A 379 -1.26 5.16 -8.78
C LEU A 379 -1.95 5.12 -10.15
N GLY A 380 -1.96 3.97 -10.82
CA GLY A 380 -2.67 3.77 -12.08
C GLY A 380 -4.17 4.02 -11.96
N PHE A 381 -4.81 3.48 -10.92
CA PHE A 381 -6.25 3.70 -10.68
C PHE A 381 -6.56 5.18 -10.40
N ASN A 382 -5.73 5.88 -9.63
CA ASN A 382 -5.91 7.30 -9.40
C ASN A 382 -5.76 8.11 -10.70
N SER A 383 -4.76 7.80 -11.53
CA SER A 383 -4.58 8.43 -12.85
C SER A 383 -5.80 8.23 -13.74
N HIS A 384 -6.32 7.00 -13.82
CA HIS A 384 -7.52 6.71 -14.62
C HIS A 384 -8.77 7.38 -14.05
N ALA A 385 -8.91 7.49 -12.72
CA ALA A 385 -10.01 8.21 -12.11
C ALA A 385 -9.98 9.70 -12.46
N GLU A 386 -8.79 10.32 -12.48
CA GLU A 386 -8.61 11.69 -12.94
C GLU A 386 -8.95 11.85 -14.44
N GLU A 387 -8.47 10.95 -15.29
CA GLU A 387 -8.81 10.94 -16.72
C GLU A 387 -10.32 10.85 -16.95
N LEU A 388 -10.99 9.92 -16.26
CA LEU A 388 -12.46 9.78 -16.30
C LEU A 388 -13.18 11.05 -15.84
N TYR A 389 -12.68 11.70 -14.80
CA TYR A 389 -13.22 12.98 -14.34
C TYR A 389 -13.13 14.07 -15.42
N TYR A 390 -11.98 14.19 -16.09
CA TYR A 390 -11.80 15.17 -17.17
C TYR A 390 -12.62 14.84 -18.43
N ILE A 391 -12.75 13.56 -18.79
CA ILE A 391 -13.61 13.12 -19.89
C ILE A 391 -15.06 13.46 -19.59
N ASN A 392 -15.55 13.16 -18.39
CA ASN A 392 -16.92 13.48 -17.99
C ASN A 392 -17.19 14.99 -18.06
N LYS A 393 -16.25 15.81 -17.56
CA LYS A 393 -16.35 17.28 -17.64
C LYS A 393 -16.38 17.78 -19.09
N SER A 394 -15.55 17.20 -19.96
CA SER A 394 -15.53 17.53 -21.39
C SER A 394 -16.84 17.13 -22.08
N MET A 395 -17.40 15.98 -21.71
CA MET A 395 -18.69 15.51 -22.21
C MET A 395 -19.84 16.42 -21.78
N THR A 396 -19.86 16.88 -20.54
CA THR A 396 -20.87 17.86 -20.06
C THR A 396 -20.78 19.18 -20.83
N LEU A 397 -19.57 19.67 -21.11
CA LEU A 397 -19.39 20.87 -21.93
C LEU A 397 -19.87 20.66 -23.37
N MET A 398 -19.61 19.49 -23.94
CA MET A 398 -20.07 19.11 -25.27
C MET A 398 -21.59 18.99 -25.34
N GLN A 399 -22.23 18.47 -24.29
CA GLN A 399 -23.69 18.44 -24.18
C GLN A 399 -24.27 19.85 -24.13
N GLY A 400 -23.75 20.73 -23.26
CA GLY A 400 -24.23 22.12 -23.18
C GLY A 400 -24.07 22.90 -24.48
N THR A 401 -22.96 22.71 -25.20
CA THR A 401 -22.78 23.32 -26.53
C THR A 401 -23.71 22.73 -27.59
N THR A 402 -23.99 21.42 -27.53
CA THR A 402 -24.97 20.76 -28.41
C THR A 402 -26.39 21.29 -28.17
N ASP A 403 -26.78 21.49 -26.91
CA ASP A 403 -28.09 22.02 -26.55
C ASP A 403 -28.26 23.47 -27.02
N LEU A 404 -27.23 24.30 -26.85
CA LEU A 404 -27.21 25.67 -27.38
C LEU A 404 -27.33 25.68 -28.91
N LEU A 405 -26.64 24.77 -29.60
CA LEU A 405 -26.74 24.64 -31.06
C LEU A 405 -28.17 24.25 -31.47
N ARG A 406 -28.79 23.31 -30.73
CA ARG A 406 -30.18 22.88 -30.96
C ARG A 406 -31.16 24.03 -30.77
N GLU A 407 -30.98 24.85 -29.74
CA GLU A 407 -31.79 26.04 -29.49
C GLU A 407 -31.63 27.08 -30.61
N ARG A 408 -30.40 27.34 -31.06
CA ARG A 408 -30.18 28.26 -32.19
C ARG A 408 -30.80 27.74 -33.49
N PHE A 409 -30.72 26.44 -33.73
CA PHE A 409 -31.33 25.81 -34.89
C PHE A 409 -32.87 25.90 -34.84
N SER A 410 -33.50 25.66 -33.69
CA SER A 410 -34.95 25.78 -33.56
C SER A 410 -35.43 27.23 -33.78
N LEU A 411 -34.69 28.21 -33.28
CA LEU A 411 -35.00 29.64 -33.46
C LEU A 411 -34.84 30.08 -34.93
N MET A 412 -33.80 29.59 -35.60
CA MET A 412 -33.61 29.78 -37.05
C MET A 412 -34.74 29.15 -37.86
N ASN A 413 -35.15 27.93 -37.52
CA ASN A 413 -36.23 27.23 -38.20
C ASN A 413 -37.59 27.94 -38.00
N ALA A 414 -37.87 28.45 -36.81
CA ALA A 414 -39.07 29.25 -36.53
C ALA A 414 -39.12 30.55 -37.34
N ARG A 415 -37.98 31.24 -37.51
CA ARG A 415 -37.89 32.42 -38.40
C ARG A 415 -38.15 32.05 -39.86
N LEU A 416 -37.55 30.96 -40.32
CA LEU A 416 -37.76 30.49 -41.69
C LEU A 416 -39.23 30.15 -41.96
N GLU A 417 -39.91 29.48 -41.02
CA GLU A 417 -41.34 29.21 -41.13
C GLU A 417 -42.17 30.50 -41.16
N PHE A 418 -41.82 31.49 -40.34
CA PHE A 418 -42.49 32.79 -40.35
C PHE A 418 -42.33 33.52 -41.68
N ASP A 419 -41.10 33.57 -42.21
CA ASP A 419 -40.81 34.18 -43.50
C ASP A 419 -41.51 33.45 -44.65
N MET A 420 -41.59 32.11 -44.59
CA MET A 420 -42.32 31.31 -45.56
C MET A 420 -43.83 31.60 -45.53
N ARG A 421 -44.42 31.79 -44.34
CA ARG A 421 -45.82 32.21 -44.20
C ARG A 421 -46.06 33.60 -44.77
N ASN A 422 -45.17 34.56 -44.49
CA ASN A 422 -45.25 35.91 -45.05
C ASN A 422 -45.16 35.90 -46.57
N LEU A 423 -44.23 35.11 -47.13
CA LEU A 423 -44.09 34.97 -48.57
C LEU A 423 -45.33 34.33 -49.19
N SER A 424 -45.89 33.30 -48.55
CA SER A 424 -47.15 32.68 -48.98
C SER A 424 -48.32 33.67 -48.96
N MET A 425 -48.39 34.53 -47.94
CA MET A 425 -49.40 35.59 -47.87
C MET A 425 -49.23 36.60 -49.02
N ILE A 426 -48.00 37.06 -49.28
CA ILE A 426 -47.71 37.96 -50.41
C ILE A 426 -48.08 37.30 -51.74
N VAL A 427 -47.81 36.01 -51.91
CA VAL A 427 -48.17 35.27 -53.13
C VAL A 427 -49.70 35.20 -53.30
N GLU A 428 -50.47 34.97 -52.23
CA GLU A 428 -51.93 34.96 -52.33
C GLU A 428 -52.52 36.36 -52.58
N GLU A 429 -51.97 37.40 -51.96
CA GLU A 429 -52.33 38.79 -52.31
C GLU A 429 -52.00 39.09 -53.78
N MET A 430 -50.85 38.62 -54.27
CA MET A 430 -50.46 38.80 -55.67
C MET A 430 -51.39 38.02 -56.62
N LYS A 431 -51.87 36.83 -56.26
CA LYS A 431 -52.91 36.11 -57.02
C LYS A 431 -54.22 36.89 -57.07
N VAL A 432 -54.66 37.50 -55.96
CA VAL A 432 -55.88 38.33 -55.93
C VAL A 432 -55.72 39.54 -56.85
N VAL A 433 -54.54 40.18 -56.84
CA VAL A 433 -54.19 41.27 -57.75
C VAL A 433 -54.19 40.79 -59.20
N ASP A 434 -53.68 39.59 -59.48
CA ASP A 434 -53.62 39.02 -60.83
C ASP A 434 -55.02 38.70 -61.37
N VAL A 435 -55.90 38.10 -60.57
CA VAL A 435 -57.32 37.87 -60.91
C VAL A 435 -58.04 39.19 -61.17
N LYS A 436 -57.76 40.23 -60.37
CA LYS A 436 -58.34 41.56 -60.56
C LYS A 436 -57.82 42.24 -61.81
N HIS A 437 -56.53 42.08 -62.15
CA HIS A 437 -55.99 42.51 -63.43
C HIS A 437 -56.58 41.71 -64.60
N GLU A 438 -56.81 40.40 -64.45
CA GLU A 438 -57.45 39.55 -65.45
C GLU A 438 -58.90 39.99 -65.72
N GLU A 439 -59.68 40.33 -64.69
CA GLU A 439 -61.03 40.92 -64.85
C GLU A 439 -60.99 42.29 -65.55
N ILE A 440 -59.97 43.12 -65.28
CA ILE A 440 -59.77 44.41 -65.94
C ILE A 440 -59.36 44.21 -67.41
N LEU A 441 -58.49 43.23 -67.70
CA LEU A 441 -58.04 42.89 -69.04
C LEU A 441 -59.15 42.23 -69.88
N GLN A 442 -60.04 41.42 -69.27
CA GLN A 442 -61.23 40.89 -69.94
C GLN A 442 -62.22 42.01 -70.32
N LYS A 443 -62.29 43.11 -69.55
CA LYS A 443 -63.06 44.30 -69.92
C LYS A 443 -62.43 45.12 -71.04
N VAL A 444 -61.13 44.96 -71.32
CA VAL A 444 -60.36 45.84 -72.22
C VAL A 444 -59.91 45.18 -73.52
N THR A 445 -59.98 43.85 -73.69
CA THR A 445 -59.42 43.21 -74.89
C THR A 445 -60.34 42.20 -75.59
N ILE A 446 -61.01 42.69 -76.63
CA ILE A 446 -61.31 41.92 -77.84
C ILE A 446 -59.96 41.64 -78.54
N VAL A 447 -59.84 40.45 -79.13
CA VAL A 447 -58.74 39.90 -79.98
C VAL A 447 -57.67 39.09 -79.24
N GLN A 448 -57.87 37.77 -79.23
CA GLN A 448 -56.89 36.74 -78.85
C GLN A 448 -55.91 36.49 -80.02
N GLY A 449 -54.63 36.81 -79.85
CA GLY A 449 -53.54 36.45 -80.77
C GLY A 449 -52.89 35.11 -80.39
N ALA A 450 -52.47 34.33 -81.39
CA ALA A 450 -51.98 32.95 -81.23
C ALA A 450 -50.68 32.84 -80.38
N PRO A 451 -50.48 31.75 -79.60
CA PRO A 451 -49.30 31.56 -78.75
C PRO A 451 -47.99 31.37 -79.55
N GLY A 452 -46.91 32.03 -79.12
CA GLY A 452 -45.57 31.89 -79.68
C GLY A 452 -44.87 30.58 -79.27
N LEU A 453 -43.95 30.11 -80.13
CA LEU A 453 -43.25 28.82 -80.01
C LEU A 453 -42.28 28.75 -78.80
N PRO A 454 -42.10 27.58 -78.16
CA PRO A 454 -41.22 27.40 -77.00
C PRO A 454 -39.73 27.57 -77.34
N GLY A 455 -38.99 28.27 -76.47
CA GLY A 455 -37.54 28.46 -76.60
C GLY A 455 -36.72 27.20 -76.25
N PRO A 456 -35.46 27.09 -76.76
CA PRO A 456 -34.65 25.88 -76.64
C PRO A 456 -34.15 25.62 -75.21
N ARG A 457 -34.06 24.33 -74.88
CA ARG A 457 -33.68 23.79 -73.56
C ARG A 457 -32.20 24.03 -73.25
N GLY A 458 -31.91 24.66 -72.11
CA GLY A 458 -30.55 24.92 -71.64
C GLY A 458 -29.74 23.64 -71.34
N THR A 459 -28.43 23.69 -71.58
CA THR A 459 -27.50 22.57 -71.40
C THR A 459 -27.28 22.23 -69.93
N LYS A 460 -27.23 20.93 -69.62
CA LYS A 460 -27.04 20.33 -68.29
C LYS A 460 -25.63 20.63 -67.76
N GLY A 461 -25.51 21.17 -66.56
CA GLY A 461 -24.23 21.47 -65.91
C GLY A 461 -23.43 20.22 -65.53
N ASP A 462 -22.11 20.31 -65.62
CA ASP A 462 -21.17 19.21 -65.39
C ASP A 462 -21.16 18.73 -63.92
N THR A 463 -21.09 17.40 -63.76
CA THR A 463 -21.06 16.71 -62.46
C THR A 463 -19.71 16.94 -61.76
N GLY A 464 -19.75 17.43 -60.51
CA GLY A 464 -18.54 17.69 -59.71
C GLY A 464 -17.67 16.44 -59.48
N ILE A 465 -16.36 16.66 -59.52
CA ILE A 465 -15.31 15.63 -59.36
C ILE A 465 -15.30 15.11 -57.91
N LYS A 466 -15.38 13.79 -57.74
CA LYS A 466 -15.31 13.10 -56.44
C LYS A 466 -13.87 13.11 -55.93
N GLY A 467 -13.63 13.64 -54.73
CA GLY A 467 -12.29 13.71 -54.13
C GLY A 467 -11.68 12.32 -53.88
N PRO A 468 -10.34 12.17 -53.93
CA PRO A 468 -9.67 10.88 -53.78
C PRO A 468 -9.82 10.30 -52.36
N LEU A 469 -9.96 8.97 -52.31
CA LEU A 469 -10.04 8.16 -51.09
C LEU A 469 -8.72 8.26 -50.30
N GLY A 470 -8.79 8.63 -49.02
CA GLY A 470 -7.60 8.71 -48.16
C GLY A 470 -6.91 7.35 -47.99
N PRO A 471 -5.57 7.29 -47.91
CA PRO A 471 -4.84 6.04 -47.78
C PRO A 471 -5.14 5.37 -46.42
N ARG A 472 -5.31 4.04 -46.46
CA ARG A 472 -5.49 3.17 -45.30
C ARG A 472 -4.24 3.25 -44.41
N GLY A 473 -4.41 3.61 -43.14
CA GLY A 473 -3.32 3.64 -42.16
C GLY A 473 -2.61 2.29 -42.06
N ALA A 474 -1.28 2.31 -42.04
CA ALA A 474 -0.45 1.14 -41.84
C ALA A 474 -0.76 0.51 -40.47
N LYS A 475 -0.99 -0.81 -40.48
CA LYS A 475 -1.09 -1.63 -39.27
C LYS A 475 0.30 -1.67 -38.64
N GLY A 476 0.44 -1.24 -37.38
CA GLY A 476 1.71 -1.28 -36.67
C GLY A 476 2.24 -2.70 -36.58
N ASP A 477 3.52 -2.87 -36.90
CA ASP A 477 4.25 -4.13 -36.83
C ASP A 477 4.31 -4.63 -35.38
N SER A 478 3.94 -5.88 -35.15
CA SER A 478 4.30 -6.59 -33.92
C SER A 478 5.82 -6.76 -33.91
N GLY A 479 6.46 -6.35 -32.82
CA GLY A 479 7.90 -6.52 -32.64
C GLY A 479 8.33 -7.99 -32.84
N GLU A 480 9.41 -8.17 -33.59
CA GLU A 480 10.01 -9.46 -33.89
C GLU A 480 10.40 -10.21 -32.61
N LEU A 481 9.98 -11.47 -32.50
CA LEU A 481 10.55 -12.42 -31.57
C LEU A 481 11.98 -12.72 -32.04
N GLY A 482 12.97 -12.48 -31.18
CA GLY A 482 14.38 -12.74 -31.52
C GLY A 482 14.61 -14.18 -32.01
N PRO A 483 15.54 -14.41 -32.95
CA PRO A 483 15.73 -15.72 -33.57
C PRO A 483 16.08 -16.79 -32.53
N GLN A 484 15.41 -17.93 -32.63
CA GLN A 484 15.76 -19.16 -31.90
C GLN A 484 17.21 -19.53 -32.22
N GLY A 485 18.05 -19.65 -31.19
CA GLY A 485 19.43 -20.11 -31.35
C GLY A 485 19.48 -21.47 -32.06
N PRO A 486 20.51 -21.74 -32.88
CA PRO A 486 20.57 -22.96 -33.67
C PRO A 486 20.50 -24.19 -32.77
N GLN A 487 19.66 -25.14 -33.17
CA GLN A 487 19.56 -26.46 -32.55
C GLN A 487 20.94 -27.13 -32.55
N GLY A 488 21.47 -27.42 -31.36
CA GLY A 488 22.71 -28.18 -31.22
C GLY A 488 22.62 -29.50 -31.98
N GLN A 489 23.66 -29.83 -32.74
CA GLN A 489 23.74 -31.09 -33.48
C GLN A 489 23.44 -32.28 -32.56
N ARG A 490 22.58 -33.17 -33.05
CA ARG A 490 22.27 -34.46 -32.42
C ARG A 490 23.58 -35.22 -32.23
N GLY A 491 23.94 -35.51 -30.97
CA GLY A 491 25.05 -36.39 -30.66
C GLY A 491 24.84 -37.74 -31.36
N ILE A 492 25.88 -38.19 -32.05
CA ILE A 492 25.93 -39.49 -32.71
C ILE A 492 25.72 -40.56 -31.63
N ALA A 493 24.82 -41.51 -31.88
CA ALA A 493 24.63 -42.65 -30.99
C ALA A 493 25.95 -43.42 -30.86
N GLY A 494 26.41 -43.64 -29.63
CA GLY A 494 27.52 -44.55 -29.37
C GLY A 494 27.13 -45.98 -29.70
N ASP A 495 28.03 -46.71 -30.36
CA ASP A 495 27.83 -48.10 -30.78
C ASP A 495 27.43 -49.01 -29.61
N ILE A 496 26.53 -49.95 -29.91
CA ILE A 496 26.09 -51.01 -29.02
C ILE A 496 27.32 -51.86 -28.63
N GLY A 497 27.64 -51.92 -27.34
CA GLY A 497 28.65 -52.82 -26.82
C GLY A 497 28.26 -54.29 -27.06
N PRO A 498 29.21 -55.17 -27.42
CA PRO A 498 28.89 -56.56 -27.75
C PRO A 498 28.28 -57.31 -26.56
N GLN A 499 27.30 -58.16 -26.89
CA GLN A 499 26.61 -59.07 -25.98
C GLN A 499 27.61 -59.95 -25.20
N GLY A 500 27.56 -59.89 -23.88
CA GLY A 500 28.34 -60.78 -23.01
C GLY A 500 27.91 -62.23 -23.20
N GLU A 501 28.90 -63.12 -23.43
CA GLU A 501 28.70 -64.55 -23.63
C GLU A 501 28.10 -65.23 -22.38
N ASN A 502 27.17 -66.16 -22.61
CA ASN A 502 26.57 -67.01 -21.58
C ASN A 502 27.63 -67.86 -20.87
N GLY A 503 27.66 -67.80 -19.55
CA GLY A 503 28.49 -68.69 -18.72
C GLY A 503 28.09 -70.17 -18.87
N PRO A 504 29.05 -71.11 -18.97
CA PRO A 504 28.75 -72.52 -19.14
C PRO A 504 28.21 -73.18 -17.86
N PHE A 505 27.36 -74.19 -18.05
CA PHE A 505 26.76 -75.02 -17.01
C PHE A 505 27.81 -75.76 -16.16
N GLY A 506 27.69 -75.68 -14.83
CA GLY A 506 28.47 -76.48 -13.88
C GLY A 506 27.89 -77.88 -13.69
N ILE A 507 28.67 -78.91 -14.04
CA ILE A 507 28.38 -80.33 -13.90
C ILE A 507 28.83 -80.83 -12.51
N LYS A 508 28.15 -81.84 -11.97
CA LYS A 508 28.29 -82.40 -10.62
C LYS A 508 29.56 -83.25 -10.41
N GLY A 509 30.39 -82.82 -9.46
CA GLY A 509 31.32 -83.49 -8.51
C GLY A 509 32.13 -84.77 -8.81
N ALA A 510 33.40 -84.77 -8.38
CA ALA A 510 34.15 -85.95 -7.90
C ALA A 510 35.27 -85.57 -6.88
N SER A 511 35.64 -86.55 -6.05
CA SER A 511 36.44 -86.56 -4.81
C SER A 511 37.82 -85.88 -4.80
N GLY A 512 38.28 -85.51 -3.60
CA GLY A 512 39.56 -84.85 -3.36
C GLY A 512 40.73 -85.75 -2.93
N THR A 513 41.93 -85.17 -2.89
CA THR A 513 43.13 -85.63 -2.15
C THR A 513 44.18 -84.50 -1.95
N LYS A 514 44.58 -84.28 -0.68
CA LYS A 514 45.94 -84.11 -0.09
C LYS A 514 47.01 -83.14 -0.68
N GLY A 515 47.35 -82.08 0.09
CA GLY A 515 48.67 -81.83 0.73
C GLY A 515 49.86 -81.14 0.00
N GLU A 516 50.21 -79.94 0.51
CA GLU A 516 51.53 -79.26 0.64
C GLU A 516 52.35 -78.74 -0.57
N LYS A 517 52.79 -77.47 -0.53
CA LYS A 517 54.11 -76.98 -0.03
C LYS A 517 54.29 -75.47 -0.31
N GLY A 518 54.87 -74.72 0.64
CA GLY A 518 54.99 -73.25 0.58
C GLY A 518 56.34 -72.69 0.09
N SER A 519 56.43 -71.37 0.23
CA SER A 519 57.58 -70.43 0.15
C SER A 519 57.87 -69.72 -1.19
N MET A 520 57.83 -68.37 -1.18
CA MET A 520 59.03 -67.51 -1.12
C MET A 520 58.65 -66.05 -0.84
N GLY A 521 59.34 -65.40 0.11
CA GLY A 521 59.23 -63.98 0.45
C GLY A 521 60.15 -63.06 -0.39
N PRO A 522 60.27 -61.76 -0.06
CA PRO A 522 60.02 -60.61 -0.96
C PRO A 522 61.29 -59.91 -1.53
N PRO A 523 61.12 -58.97 -2.48
CA PRO A 523 61.96 -57.76 -2.54
C PRO A 523 61.15 -56.48 -2.33
N GLY A 524 61.75 -55.53 -1.59
CA GLY A 524 61.11 -54.34 -1.03
C GLY A 524 60.87 -53.15 -1.95
N SER A 525 60.26 -52.14 -1.33
CA SER A 525 59.66 -50.92 -1.87
C SER A 525 60.65 -49.88 -2.43
N ARG A 526 60.20 -49.13 -3.45
CA ARG A 526 60.61 -47.74 -3.69
C ARG A 526 59.57 -46.93 -4.48
N GLY A 527 59.02 -45.89 -3.83
CA GLY A 527 58.68 -44.59 -4.44
C GLY A 527 57.26 -44.35 -4.98
N GLN A 528 56.43 -43.68 -4.17
CA GLN A 528 55.17 -43.03 -4.58
C GLN A 528 55.38 -41.99 -5.70
N LYS A 529 54.44 -41.93 -6.65
CA LYS A 529 54.04 -40.71 -7.37
C LYS A 529 52.51 -40.64 -7.34
N GLY A 530 51.97 -39.50 -6.91
CA GLY A 530 50.60 -39.35 -6.40
C GLY A 530 49.48 -39.77 -7.36
N THR A 531 48.41 -40.32 -6.77
CA THR A 531 47.17 -40.73 -7.43
C THR A 531 46.38 -39.52 -7.92
N LYS A 532 45.85 -39.63 -9.15
CA LYS A 532 44.73 -38.81 -9.63
C LYS A 532 43.48 -39.28 -8.87
N GLY A 533 42.74 -38.35 -8.26
CA GLY A 533 41.64 -38.65 -7.35
C GLY A 533 40.61 -39.62 -7.91
N ASP A 534 40.20 -40.56 -7.07
CA ASP A 534 39.21 -41.59 -7.38
C ASP A 534 37.85 -40.98 -7.73
N VAL A 535 37.16 -41.60 -8.68
CA VAL A 535 35.72 -41.40 -8.91
C VAL A 535 35.00 -41.83 -7.63
N GLY A 536 34.14 -40.95 -7.10
CA GLY A 536 33.38 -41.23 -5.88
C GLY A 536 32.62 -42.56 -5.97
N PRO A 537 32.48 -43.32 -4.86
CA PRO A 537 31.82 -44.61 -4.89
C PRO A 537 30.37 -44.47 -5.39
N PRO A 538 29.83 -45.46 -6.14
CA PRO A 538 28.40 -45.53 -6.42
C PRO A 538 27.62 -45.46 -5.11
N GLY A 539 26.52 -44.69 -5.11
CA GLY A 539 25.65 -44.58 -3.94
C GLY A 539 25.24 -45.95 -3.42
N ARG A 540 25.28 -46.14 -2.09
CA ARG A 540 24.84 -47.38 -1.44
C ARG A 540 23.39 -47.68 -1.82
N ASP A 541 23.11 -48.94 -2.17
CA ASP A 541 21.75 -49.44 -2.29
C ASP A 541 20.97 -49.13 -1.01
N GLY A 542 19.75 -48.61 -1.17
CA GLY A 542 18.87 -48.32 -0.05
C GLY A 542 18.60 -49.57 0.79
N PRO A 543 18.45 -49.46 2.12
CA PRO A 543 18.16 -50.62 2.96
C PRO A 543 16.87 -51.31 2.48
N PRO A 544 16.81 -52.66 2.50
CA PRO A 544 15.57 -53.38 2.20
C PRO A 544 14.44 -52.85 3.07
N GLY A 545 13.28 -52.58 2.46
CA GLY A 545 12.09 -52.14 3.18
C GLY A 545 11.76 -53.10 4.32
N ALA A 546 11.35 -52.57 5.47
CA ALA A 546 11.02 -53.35 6.65
C ALA A 546 10.02 -54.47 6.32
N ILE A 547 10.32 -55.69 6.79
CA ILE A 547 9.42 -56.85 6.71
C ILE A 547 8.11 -56.45 7.39
N GLY A 548 7.01 -56.47 6.62
CA GLY A 548 5.67 -56.20 7.15
C GLY A 548 5.32 -57.14 8.30
N PRO A 549 4.52 -56.71 9.28
CA PRO A 549 4.19 -57.51 10.45
C PRO A 549 3.57 -58.85 10.03
N ARG A 550 3.98 -59.93 10.71
CA ARG A 550 3.44 -61.28 10.53
C ARG A 550 1.92 -61.26 10.70
N GLY A 551 1.19 -61.60 9.64
CA GLY A 551 -0.26 -61.75 9.69
C GLY A 551 -0.68 -62.77 10.76
N LEU A 552 -1.77 -62.48 11.46
CA LEU A 552 -2.38 -63.37 12.46
C LEU A 552 -2.67 -64.75 11.85
N PRO A 553 -2.52 -65.86 12.62
CA PRO A 553 -2.83 -67.20 12.13
C PRO A 553 -4.29 -67.30 11.66
N GLY A 554 -4.48 -67.65 10.39
CA GLY A 554 -5.80 -67.98 9.84
C GLY A 554 -6.37 -69.24 10.48
N LYS A 555 -7.68 -69.25 10.74
CA LYS A 555 -8.42 -70.41 11.26
C LYS A 555 -8.32 -71.61 10.30
N PRO A 556 -8.41 -72.86 10.80
CA PRO A 556 -8.31 -74.08 9.98
C PRO A 556 -9.33 -74.10 8.84
N GLY A 557 -8.89 -74.55 7.67
CA GLY A 557 -9.57 -74.39 6.39
C GLY A 557 -10.83 -75.23 6.20
N LEU A 558 -11.71 -74.72 5.33
CA LEU A 558 -12.74 -75.50 4.64
C LEU A 558 -12.27 -75.88 3.25
N GLN A 559 -12.71 -77.07 2.84
CA GLN A 559 -12.34 -77.86 1.69
C GLN A 559 -12.50 -77.12 0.35
N GLY A 560 -11.56 -77.35 -0.57
CA GLY A 560 -11.38 -76.59 -1.80
C GLY A 560 -12.43 -76.80 -2.89
N LEU A 561 -12.54 -75.78 -3.75
CA LEU A 561 -13.11 -75.86 -5.09
C LEU A 561 -12.10 -75.25 -6.07
N ASN A 562 -11.81 -75.97 -7.15
CA ASN A 562 -10.91 -75.54 -8.20
C ASN A 562 -11.53 -74.39 -9.03
N GLY A 563 -10.73 -73.34 -9.21
CA GLY A 563 -10.49 -72.66 -10.49
C GLY A 563 -11.49 -71.63 -10.99
N PHE A 564 -11.05 -70.36 -11.02
CA PHE A 564 -11.17 -69.52 -12.21
C PHE A 564 -9.89 -68.69 -12.36
N THR A 565 -9.37 -68.63 -13.59
CA THR A 565 -8.21 -67.85 -14.00
C THR A 565 -8.51 -66.36 -13.81
N GLY A 566 -7.79 -65.68 -12.91
CA GLY A 566 -7.87 -64.22 -12.75
C GLY A 566 -7.08 -63.51 -13.84
N ALA A 567 -7.66 -62.48 -14.45
CA ALA A 567 -7.07 -61.68 -15.51
C ALA A 567 -5.76 -60.97 -15.08
N ASP A 568 -4.84 -60.80 -16.04
CA ASP A 568 -3.62 -60.00 -15.85
C ASP A 568 -3.96 -58.59 -15.36
N GLY A 569 -3.32 -58.17 -14.27
CA GLY A 569 -3.49 -56.83 -13.72
C GLY A 569 -2.96 -55.74 -14.68
N PRO A 570 -3.54 -54.53 -14.69
CA PRO A 570 -3.09 -53.47 -15.57
C PRO A 570 -1.65 -53.06 -15.25
N ARG A 571 -0.84 -52.87 -16.30
CA ARG A 571 0.52 -52.34 -16.23
C ARG A 571 0.48 -50.96 -15.54
N GLY A 572 1.28 -50.78 -14.49
CA GLY A 572 1.38 -49.50 -13.78
C GLY A 572 1.80 -48.36 -14.73
N PRO A 573 1.37 -47.11 -14.46
CA PRO A 573 1.72 -45.97 -15.30
C PRO A 573 3.23 -45.74 -15.32
N ASN A 574 3.76 -45.36 -16.48
CA ASN A 574 5.14 -44.91 -16.62
C ASN A 574 5.39 -43.71 -15.71
N GLY A 575 6.47 -43.73 -14.94
CA GLY A 575 6.87 -42.59 -14.10
C GLY A 575 7.12 -41.33 -14.93
N GLU A 576 6.74 -40.19 -14.38
CA GLU A 576 6.92 -38.88 -15.03
C GLU A 576 8.41 -38.58 -15.28
N ALA A 577 8.68 -37.94 -16.42
CA ALA A 577 10.03 -37.52 -16.79
C ALA A 577 10.54 -36.46 -15.80
N GLY A 578 11.75 -36.69 -15.26
CA GLY A 578 12.38 -35.75 -14.33
C GLY A 578 12.57 -34.37 -14.95
N PHE A 579 12.34 -33.32 -14.14
CA PHE A 579 12.48 -31.93 -14.57
C PHE A 579 13.91 -31.63 -15.06
N PRO A 580 14.07 -30.80 -16.11
CA PRO A 580 15.38 -30.35 -16.55
C PRO A 580 16.13 -29.61 -15.44
N GLY A 581 17.42 -29.91 -15.27
CA GLY A 581 18.28 -29.22 -14.32
C GLY A 581 18.35 -27.72 -14.61
N SER A 582 18.41 -26.91 -13.55
CA SER A 582 18.49 -25.44 -13.65
C SER A 582 19.77 -24.99 -14.38
N PRO A 583 19.73 -23.88 -15.14
CA PRO A 583 20.91 -23.31 -15.79
C PRO A 583 22.02 -22.97 -14.77
N GLY A 584 23.27 -23.26 -15.12
CA GLY A 584 24.43 -22.92 -14.29
C GLY A 584 24.58 -21.41 -14.10
N LEU A 585 25.01 -20.99 -12.91
CA LEU A 585 25.21 -19.59 -12.55
C LEU A 585 26.30 -18.93 -13.40
N PRO A 586 26.17 -17.63 -13.75
CA PRO A 586 27.21 -16.87 -14.43
C PRO A 586 28.53 -16.85 -13.63
N GLY A 587 29.67 -16.97 -14.32
CA GLY A 587 30.98 -16.90 -13.69
C GLY A 587 31.27 -15.52 -13.06
N PRO A 588 32.07 -15.46 -11.98
CA PRO A 588 32.37 -14.22 -11.29
C PRO A 588 33.16 -13.23 -12.17
N GLN A 589 32.92 -11.94 -11.95
CA GLN A 589 33.56 -10.83 -12.66
C GLN A 589 35.07 -10.79 -12.36
N GLY A 590 35.90 -10.65 -13.41
CA GLY A 590 37.35 -10.61 -13.28
C GLY A 590 37.88 -9.40 -12.51
N LEU A 591 38.94 -9.59 -11.73
CA LEU A 591 39.57 -8.57 -10.91
C LEU A 591 40.15 -7.40 -11.76
N PRO A 592 40.02 -6.15 -11.31
CA PRO A 592 40.67 -5.00 -11.95
C PRO A 592 42.19 -5.11 -11.94
N GLY A 593 42.83 -4.82 -13.09
CA GLY A 593 44.29 -4.81 -13.20
C GLY A 593 44.95 -3.63 -12.47
N PRO A 594 46.22 -3.77 -12.04
CA PRO A 594 46.92 -2.74 -11.27
C PRO A 594 47.32 -1.57 -12.16
N SER A 595 46.96 -0.35 -11.76
CA SER A 595 47.42 0.90 -12.40
C SER A 595 48.82 1.23 -11.94
N LEU A 596 49.75 1.22 -12.90
CA LEU A 596 51.15 1.63 -12.77
C LEU A 596 51.29 3.14 -12.55
N SER A 597 52.25 3.46 -11.69
CA SER A 597 52.88 4.76 -11.47
C SER A 597 53.44 5.40 -12.74
N ASN A 598 53.15 6.70 -12.93
CA ASN A 598 54.12 7.75 -13.26
C ASN A 598 53.54 9.13 -12.98
#